data_AF-A0A9K3K572-F1
#
_entry.id   AF-A0A9K3K572-F1
#
_cell.length_a   1.000
_cell.length_b   1.000
_cell.length_c   1.000
_cell.angle_alpha   90.00
_cell.angle_beta   90.00
_cell.angle_gamma   90.00
#
_symmetry.space_group_name_H-M   'P 1'
#
loop_
_entity.id
_entity.type
_entity.pdbx_description
1 polymer ?
#
loop_
_entity_poly.entity_id
_entity_poly.type
_entity_poly.pdbx_seq_one_letter_code
_entity_poly.pdbx_strand_id
1 'polypeptide(L)'
;MTTTTNLWFVVTIALAMLMRDSMAFVTRPGSSHVHTLPLREEYHQRRHHDNVGVLLWAAATPSSSTEETEAERLLRKARELREQASKQEQEIHQQQTQKKSQQQQHYDTLIDFYLSNNNDNNNNKDNNNNDIIVQGVVDRFHKKPVSMDTLEHMVDRLDDRHAIASGKEHVTVDFQRTKLQRNQAEMNKIDAQLELLLQAVQVLDDEFRQKHAQKKTGGVAGDSTGSLLYSVSSAEANHWGGGQAAKYLKQRLQEKRREREEQFLKRQEEFYEAQRVKKNQPPPPKVGDDHGFLK
;
A
#
# COMPACT_ATOMS: atom_id res chain seq x y z
N MET A 1 -55.19 6.03 17.32
CA MET A 1 -54.23 5.31 16.46
C MET A 1 -53.45 6.32 15.63
N THR A 2 -52.18 6.01 15.35
CA THR A 2 -51.14 6.74 14.58
C THR A 2 -50.46 7.97 15.21
N THR A 3 -49.43 7.75 16.04
CA THR A 3 -48.33 8.70 16.31
C THR A 3 -47.02 7.99 16.67
N THR A 4 -46.51 7.08 15.82
CA THR A 4 -45.21 6.39 16.05
C THR A 4 -44.17 6.56 14.93
N THR A 5 -44.45 7.35 13.89
CA THR A 5 -43.55 7.47 12.72
C THR A 5 -42.44 8.52 12.84
N ASN A 6 -42.41 9.34 13.89
CA ASN A 6 -41.47 10.47 13.97
C ASN A 6 -40.15 10.18 14.68
N LEU A 7 -39.98 9.04 15.37
CA LEU A 7 -38.74 8.78 16.12
C LEU A 7 -37.58 8.32 15.22
N TRP A 8 -37.87 7.58 14.14
CA TRP A 8 -36.82 7.06 13.25
C TRP A 8 -36.12 8.15 12.46
N PHE A 9 -36.84 9.17 11.99
CA PHE A 9 -36.26 10.28 11.24
C PHE A 9 -35.26 11.11 12.05
N VAL A 10 -35.53 11.32 13.35
CA VAL A 10 -34.64 12.09 14.22
C VAL A 10 -33.33 11.34 14.49
N VAL A 11 -33.40 10.01 14.65
CA VAL A 11 -32.20 9.18 14.86
C VAL A 11 -31.31 9.15 13.61
N THR A 12 -31.89 9.11 12.40
CA THR A 12 -31.10 9.12 11.15
C THR A 12 -30.39 10.46 10.93
N ILE A 13 -31.05 11.58 11.25
CA ILE A 13 -30.45 12.92 11.12
C ILE A 13 -29.33 13.12 12.14
N ALA A 14 -29.50 12.64 13.38
CA ALA A 14 -28.46 12.72 14.41
C ALA A 14 -27.21 11.89 14.04
N LEU A 15 -27.39 10.70 13.45
CA LEU A 15 -26.27 9.87 12.99
C LEU A 15 -25.52 10.52 11.80
N ALA A 16 -26.25 11.20 10.90
CA ALA A 16 -25.66 11.90 9.77
C ALA A 16 -24.87 13.16 10.18
N MET A 17 -25.29 13.84 11.26
CA MET A 17 -24.55 14.98 11.82
C MET A 17 -23.27 14.52 12.53
N LEU A 18 -23.29 13.40 13.26
CA LEU A 18 -22.09 12.88 13.94
C LEU A 18 -20.98 12.43 12.97
N MET A 19 -21.34 12.01 11.75
CA MET A 19 -20.35 11.66 10.73
C MET A 19 -19.79 12.87 9.97
N ARG A 20 -20.45 14.04 10.04
CA ARG A 20 -20.02 15.23 9.31
C ARG A 20 -18.88 15.98 10.03
N ASP A 21 -18.81 15.90 11.36
CA ASP A 21 -17.76 16.53 12.15
C ASP A 21 -16.43 15.75 12.17
N SER A 22 -16.42 14.49 11.71
CA SER A 22 -15.19 13.68 11.61
C SER A 22 -14.41 13.90 10.29
N MET A 23 -14.88 14.82 9.44
CA MET A 23 -14.24 15.18 8.15
C MET A 23 -13.74 16.62 8.09
N ALA A 24 -13.43 17.24 9.24
CA ALA A 24 -12.61 18.46 9.27
C ALA A 24 -11.15 18.12 8.89
N PHE A 25 -10.96 17.84 7.61
CA PHE A 25 -9.67 17.68 6.95
C PHE A 25 -8.93 19.01 7.05
N VAL A 26 -7.86 19.02 7.85
CA VAL A 26 -6.92 20.13 7.95
C VAL A 26 -6.27 20.32 6.58
N THR A 27 -6.80 21.23 5.78
CA THR A 27 -6.11 21.79 4.63
C THR A 27 -4.97 22.67 5.12
N ARG A 28 -3.78 22.09 5.25
CA ARG A 28 -2.55 22.83 5.51
C ARG A 28 -2.06 23.41 4.18
N PRO A 29 -2.06 24.75 3.97
CA PRO A 29 -1.48 25.33 2.78
C PRO A 29 0.04 25.20 2.83
N GLY A 30 0.62 24.94 1.66
CA GLY A 30 2.03 24.65 1.49
C GLY A 30 2.95 25.75 2.02
N SER A 31 4.04 25.30 2.66
CA SER A 31 5.25 26.09 2.81
C SER A 31 6.42 25.19 2.43
N SER A 32 6.98 25.52 1.28
CA SER A 32 8.18 24.99 0.68
C SER A 32 9.41 25.42 1.49
N HIS A 33 9.85 24.59 2.42
CA HIS A 33 11.25 24.54 2.85
C HIS A 33 11.53 23.18 3.50
N VAL A 34 12.03 22.25 2.68
CA VAL A 34 12.60 20.99 3.18
C VAL A 34 13.96 21.33 3.76
N HIS A 35 13.99 21.73 5.03
CA HIS A 35 15.19 21.55 5.83
C HIS A 35 15.31 20.05 6.10
N THR A 36 16.17 19.40 5.31
CA THR A 36 16.77 18.11 5.65
C THR A 36 17.52 18.26 6.96
N LEU A 37 16.85 17.92 8.06
CA LEU A 37 17.53 17.63 9.32
C LEU A 37 18.33 16.34 9.12
N PRO A 38 19.63 16.30 9.41
CA PRO A 38 20.38 15.06 9.40
C PRO A 38 19.77 14.13 10.45
N LEU A 39 19.35 12.94 10.01
CA LEU A 39 19.03 11.81 10.87
C LEU A 39 20.24 11.56 11.76
N ARG A 40 20.12 11.99 13.01
CA ARG A 40 21.06 11.73 14.09
C ARG A 40 21.07 10.23 14.35
N GLU A 41 22.03 9.55 13.73
CA GLU A 41 22.62 8.33 14.26
C GLU A 41 23.08 8.63 15.69
N GLU A 42 22.46 8.00 16.68
CA GLU A 42 23.05 7.70 18.00
C GLU A 42 21.97 7.08 18.90
N TYR A 43 21.73 5.77 18.76
CA TYR A 43 21.18 4.96 19.85
C TYR A 43 21.77 3.54 19.82
N HIS A 44 23.11 3.48 19.74
CA HIS A 44 23.86 2.34 20.25
C HIS A 44 24.68 2.83 21.45
N GLN A 45 24.10 2.81 22.65
CA GLN A 45 24.91 2.81 23.86
C GLN A 45 24.19 2.20 25.06
N ARG A 46 24.81 1.14 25.57
CA ARG A 46 24.75 0.59 26.93
C ARG A 46 23.47 -0.13 27.34
N ARG A 47 23.44 -1.44 27.04
CA ARG A 47 23.05 -2.45 28.03
C ARG A 47 24.18 -3.44 28.24
N HIS A 48 25.29 -2.95 28.79
CA HIS A 48 26.12 -3.78 29.66
C HIS A 48 25.51 -3.65 31.05
N HIS A 49 24.57 -4.53 31.38
CA HIS A 49 24.26 -4.79 32.77
C HIS A 49 25.27 -5.82 33.24
N ASP A 50 26.36 -5.28 33.79
CA ASP A 50 27.25 -6.04 34.62
C ASP A 50 26.47 -6.65 35.77
N ASN A 51 26.81 -7.91 35.95
CA ASN A 51 26.40 -8.83 36.99
C ASN A 51 26.90 -8.27 38.34
N VAL A 52 26.12 -7.41 39.00
CA VAL A 52 26.48 -6.89 40.33
C VAL A 52 25.32 -7.06 41.29
N GLY A 53 25.50 -7.99 42.22
CA GLY A 53 24.93 -7.94 43.56
C GLY A 53 23.43 -8.25 43.66
N VAL A 54 23.11 -9.53 43.79
CA VAL A 54 21.91 -9.97 44.52
C VAL A 54 22.11 -9.56 45.99
N LEU A 55 21.73 -8.33 46.32
CA LEU A 55 21.57 -7.90 47.72
C LEU A 55 20.21 -8.42 48.18
N LEU A 56 20.29 -9.51 48.95
CA LEU A 56 19.22 -10.13 49.69
C LEU A 56 18.72 -9.14 50.76
N TRP A 57 17.65 -8.39 50.48
CA TRP A 57 16.93 -7.63 51.49
C TRP A 57 16.03 -8.59 52.27
N ALA A 58 16.56 -9.06 53.39
CA ALA A 58 15.75 -9.58 54.48
C ALA A 58 15.27 -8.40 55.33
N ALA A 59 13.95 -8.20 55.46
CA ALA A 59 13.27 -7.96 56.75
C ALA A 59 11.80 -7.52 56.58
N ALA A 60 11.05 -7.86 57.63
CA ALA A 60 9.78 -7.32 58.10
C ALA A 60 8.47 -7.87 57.47
N THR A 61 7.91 -8.85 58.17
CA THR A 61 6.48 -9.21 58.14
C THR A 61 5.62 -8.00 58.53
N PRO A 62 4.68 -7.54 57.67
CA PRO A 62 3.86 -6.39 57.99
C PRO A 62 2.71 -6.75 58.94
N SER A 63 2.59 -5.95 60.00
CA SER A 63 1.42 -5.85 60.85
C SER A 63 0.20 -5.38 60.05
N SER A 64 -0.91 -6.06 60.25
CA SER A 64 -2.21 -5.82 59.63
C SER A 64 -2.83 -4.48 60.04
N SER A 65 -2.66 -3.45 59.21
CA SER A 65 -3.61 -2.32 59.11
C SER A 65 -3.64 -1.84 57.67
N THR A 66 -4.81 -1.97 57.06
CA THR A 66 -5.12 -1.84 55.63
C THR A 66 -5.16 -0.39 55.15
N GLU A 67 -4.00 0.24 54.99
CA GLU A 67 -3.83 1.44 54.19
C GLU A 67 -2.79 1.14 53.12
N GLU A 68 -3.20 1.13 51.85
CA GLU A 68 -2.27 0.93 50.73
C GLU A 68 -1.16 1.97 50.82
N THR A 69 0.09 1.50 50.84
CA THR A 69 1.23 2.43 50.84
C THR A 69 1.22 3.23 49.54
N GLU A 70 1.64 4.48 49.58
CA GLU A 70 1.66 5.35 48.39
C GLU A 70 2.43 4.72 47.22
N ALA A 71 3.48 3.95 47.53
CA ALA A 71 4.25 3.17 46.55
C ALA A 71 3.42 2.09 45.84
N GLU A 72 2.58 1.34 46.57
CA GLU A 72 1.69 0.34 45.98
C GLU A 72 0.62 0.97 45.08
N ARG A 73 0.08 2.13 45.50
CA ARG A 73 -0.85 2.92 44.68
C ARG A 73 -0.20 3.38 43.38
N LEU A 74 1.05 3.84 43.41
CA LEU A 74 1.80 4.24 42.22
C LEU A 74 2.08 3.05 41.28
N LEU A 75 2.47 1.89 41.83
CA LEU A 75 2.68 0.68 41.03
C LEU A 75 1.39 0.17 40.38
N ARG A 76 0.26 0.22 41.09
CA ARG A 76 -1.05 -0.10 40.51
C ARG A 76 -1.39 0.82 39.35
N LYS A 77 -1.23 2.14 39.54
CA LYS A 77 -1.46 3.13 38.49
C LYS A 77 -0.52 2.93 37.28
N ALA A 78 0.74 2.59 37.52
CA ALA A 78 1.69 2.30 36.44
C ALA A 78 1.30 1.05 35.63
N ARG A 79 0.80 -0.01 36.29
CA ARG A 79 0.27 -1.20 35.60
C ARG A 79 -0.99 -0.87 34.81
N GLU A 80 -1.90 -0.11 35.40
CA GLU A 80 -3.13 0.34 34.72
C GLU A 80 -2.81 1.16 33.46
N LEU A 81 -1.89 2.13 33.55
CA LEU A 81 -1.47 2.92 32.40
C LEU A 81 -0.80 2.07 31.31
N ARG A 82 -0.01 1.05 31.68
CA ARG A 82 0.57 0.10 30.71
C ARG A 82 -0.49 -0.74 30.02
N GLU A 83 -1.49 -1.21 30.76
CA GLU A 83 -2.60 -1.98 30.19
C GLU A 83 -3.47 -1.09 29.28
N GLN A 84 -3.74 0.15 29.68
CA GLN A 84 -4.43 1.13 28.84
C GLN A 84 -3.65 1.43 27.56
N ALA A 85 -2.34 1.66 27.64
CA ALA A 85 -1.49 1.89 26.48
C ALA A 85 -1.48 0.67 25.54
N SER A 86 -1.39 -0.54 26.09
CA SER A 86 -1.42 -1.77 25.29
C SER A 86 -2.78 -1.98 24.59
N LYS A 87 -3.90 -1.70 25.27
CA LYS A 87 -5.24 -1.75 24.67
C LYS A 87 -5.40 -0.70 23.55
N GLN A 88 -4.93 0.52 23.77
CA GLN A 88 -4.96 1.58 22.76
C GLN A 88 -4.09 1.23 21.54
N GLU A 89 -2.90 0.68 21.75
CA GLU A 89 -2.02 0.20 20.68
C GLU A 89 -2.70 -0.90 19.85
N GLN A 90 -3.32 -1.88 20.50
CA GLN A 90 -4.08 -2.93 19.82
C GLN A 90 -5.26 -2.36 19.01
N GLU A 91 -5.99 -1.40 19.57
CA GLU A 91 -7.10 -0.75 18.87
C GLU A 91 -6.62 0.00 17.62
N ILE A 92 -5.53 0.77 17.73
CA ILE A 92 -4.93 1.48 16.60
C ILE A 92 -4.50 0.48 15.51
N HIS A 93 -3.87 -0.64 15.89
CA HIS A 93 -3.48 -1.68 14.94
C HIS A 93 -4.68 -2.32 14.24
N GLN A 94 -5.77 -2.60 14.96
CA GLN A 94 -7.00 -3.13 14.38
C GLN A 94 -7.63 -2.13 13.39
N GLN A 95 -7.73 -0.86 13.77
CA GLN A 95 -8.27 0.21 12.91
C GLN A 95 -7.43 0.37 11.63
N GLN A 96 -6.10 0.38 11.74
CA GLN A 96 -5.21 0.46 10.57
C GLN A 96 -5.36 -0.77 9.65
N THR A 97 -5.46 -1.97 10.23
CA THR A 97 -5.67 -3.21 9.46
C THR A 97 -7.01 -3.19 8.73
N GLN A 98 -8.08 -2.77 9.41
CA GLN A 98 -9.40 -2.64 8.80
C GLN A 98 -9.42 -1.61 7.69
N LYS A 99 -8.82 -0.43 7.90
CA LYS A 99 -8.70 0.62 6.88
C LYS A 99 -7.95 0.12 5.66
N LYS A 100 -6.84 -0.59 5.84
CA LYS A 100 -6.06 -1.19 4.74
C LYS A 100 -6.89 -2.22 3.97
N SER A 101 -7.62 -3.09 4.68
CA SER A 101 -8.52 -4.08 4.06
C SER A 101 -9.63 -3.42 3.24
N GLN A 102 -10.28 -2.37 3.77
CA GLN A 102 -11.30 -1.62 3.05
C GLN A 102 -10.74 -0.94 1.79
N GLN A 103 -9.53 -0.36 1.87
CA GLN A 103 -8.87 0.21 0.70
C GLN A 103 -8.57 -0.85 -0.36
N GLN A 104 -8.10 -2.03 0.05
CA GLN A 104 -7.84 -3.13 -0.88
C GLN A 104 -9.14 -3.61 -1.55
N GLN A 105 -10.22 -3.78 -0.80
CA GLN A 105 -11.54 -4.13 -1.33
C GLN A 105 -12.07 -3.08 -2.31
N HIS A 106 -11.84 -1.80 -2.03
CA HIS A 106 -12.20 -0.71 -2.94
C HIS A 106 -11.49 -0.84 -4.29
N TYR A 107 -10.17 -1.08 -4.28
CA TYR A 107 -9.41 -1.28 -5.52
C TYR A 107 -9.78 -2.58 -6.24
N ASP A 108 -10.08 -3.66 -5.51
CA ASP A 108 -10.58 -4.90 -6.11
C ASP A 108 -11.91 -4.66 -6.85
N THR A 109 -12.81 -3.87 -6.25
CA THR A 109 -14.08 -3.49 -6.90
C THR A 109 -13.86 -2.65 -8.16
N LEU A 110 -12.88 -1.74 -8.17
CA LEU A 110 -12.52 -0.95 -9.35
C LEU A 110 -11.88 -1.82 -10.43
N ILE A 111 -10.99 -2.74 -10.06
CA ILE A 111 -10.39 -3.73 -10.96
C ILE A 111 -11.50 -4.56 -11.61
N ASP A 112 -12.45 -5.06 -10.83
CA ASP A 112 -13.56 -5.83 -11.37
C ASP A 112 -14.45 -4.96 -12.27
N PHE A 113 -14.73 -3.70 -11.91
CA PHE A 113 -15.52 -2.80 -12.75
C PHE A 113 -14.86 -2.50 -14.11
N TYR A 114 -13.55 -2.22 -14.13
CA TYR A 114 -12.86 -1.82 -15.36
C TYR A 114 -12.34 -3.00 -16.17
N LEU A 115 -11.90 -4.08 -15.53
CA LEU A 115 -11.16 -5.19 -16.15
C LEU A 115 -11.94 -6.50 -16.16
N SER A 116 -13.13 -6.59 -15.55
CA SER A 116 -13.97 -7.78 -15.80
C SER A 116 -14.32 -7.83 -17.27
N ASN A 117 -13.96 -8.94 -17.91
CA ASN A 117 -14.52 -9.30 -19.19
C ASN A 117 -16.02 -9.40 -18.99
N ASN A 118 -16.78 -8.42 -19.49
CA ASN A 118 -18.20 -8.62 -19.76
C ASN A 118 -18.28 -9.69 -20.84
N ASN A 119 -18.17 -10.94 -20.42
CA ASN A 119 -18.31 -12.15 -21.23
C ASN A 119 -19.73 -12.29 -21.81
N ASP A 120 -20.64 -11.37 -21.47
CA ASP A 120 -22.04 -11.44 -21.84
C ASP A 120 -22.27 -11.37 -23.37
N ASN A 121 -21.27 -11.02 -24.19
CA ASN A 121 -21.41 -10.93 -25.64
C ASN A 121 -20.48 -11.82 -26.50
N ASN A 122 -19.59 -12.64 -25.92
CA ASN A 122 -18.57 -13.36 -26.71
C ASN A 122 -18.94 -14.82 -27.01
N ASN A 123 -19.90 -15.01 -27.91
CA ASN A 123 -20.04 -16.24 -28.69
C ASN A 123 -19.23 -16.23 -30.00
N ASN A 124 -18.47 -15.15 -30.29
CA ASN A 124 -17.68 -15.06 -31.52
C ASN A 124 -16.21 -15.39 -31.27
N LYS A 125 -15.83 -16.59 -31.73
CA LYS A 125 -14.52 -17.22 -31.59
C LYS A 125 -13.59 -16.81 -32.74
N ASP A 126 -13.47 -15.51 -33.00
CA ASP A 126 -12.59 -15.00 -34.05
C ASP A 126 -11.37 -14.30 -33.44
N ASN A 127 -10.21 -14.44 -34.08
CA ASN A 127 -8.88 -14.05 -33.58
C ASN A 127 -8.67 -12.54 -33.31
N ASN A 128 -9.69 -11.69 -33.48
CA ASN A 128 -9.64 -10.24 -33.21
C ASN A 128 -10.14 -9.84 -31.82
N ASN A 129 -10.26 -10.81 -30.89
CA ASN A 129 -10.89 -10.57 -29.60
C ASN A 129 -10.10 -9.63 -28.66
N ASN A 130 -8.76 -9.57 -28.77
CA ASN A 130 -7.98 -8.74 -27.86
C ASN A 130 -8.23 -7.24 -28.06
N ASP A 131 -8.25 -6.75 -29.29
CA ASP A 131 -8.49 -5.33 -29.58
C ASP A 131 -9.89 -4.89 -29.12
N ILE A 132 -10.90 -5.77 -29.27
CA ILE A 132 -12.27 -5.51 -28.81
C ILE A 132 -12.31 -5.41 -27.28
N ILE A 133 -11.60 -6.27 -26.56
CA ILE A 133 -11.54 -6.25 -25.10
C ILE A 133 -10.81 -4.99 -24.63
N VAL A 134 -9.67 -4.65 -25.23
CA VAL A 134 -8.90 -3.43 -24.93
C VAL A 134 -9.77 -2.19 -25.17
N GLN A 135 -10.44 -2.09 -26.33
CA GLN A 135 -11.32 -0.97 -26.64
C GLN A 135 -12.48 -0.87 -25.65
N GLY A 136 -13.06 -2.01 -25.23
CA GLY A 136 -14.10 -2.02 -24.20
C GLY A 136 -13.62 -1.46 -22.85
N VAL A 137 -12.37 -1.68 -22.47
CA VAL A 137 -11.75 -1.05 -21.28
C VAL A 137 -11.53 0.45 -21.50
N VAL A 138 -11.00 0.83 -22.67
CA VAL A 138 -10.79 2.24 -23.06
C VAL A 138 -12.10 3.03 -23.01
N ASP A 139 -13.19 2.46 -23.55
CA ASP A 139 -14.52 3.06 -23.51
C ASP A 139 -15.03 3.25 -22.07
N ARG A 140 -14.71 2.32 -21.15
CA ARG A 140 -15.04 2.47 -19.72
C ARG A 140 -14.24 3.59 -19.08
N PHE A 141 -12.96 3.75 -19.42
CA PHE A 141 -12.15 4.88 -18.96
C PHE A 141 -12.63 6.22 -19.51
N HIS A 142 -13.10 6.27 -20.75
CA HIS A 142 -13.74 7.48 -21.30
C HIS A 142 -15.05 7.81 -20.59
N LYS A 143 -15.87 6.81 -20.25
CA LYS A 143 -17.12 7.00 -19.50
C LYS A 143 -16.89 7.46 -18.06
N LYS A 144 -15.87 6.90 -17.41
CA LYS A 144 -15.51 7.22 -16.02
C LYS A 144 -14.00 7.42 -15.95
N PRO A 145 -13.51 8.67 -16.06
CA PRO A 145 -12.08 8.95 -16.05
C PRO A 145 -11.46 8.50 -14.73
N VAL A 146 -10.33 7.81 -14.84
CA VAL A 146 -9.58 7.27 -13.70
C VAL A 146 -8.33 8.11 -13.52
N SER A 147 -8.09 8.57 -12.29
CA SER A 147 -6.86 9.31 -11.97
C SER A 147 -5.63 8.42 -12.04
N MET A 148 -4.49 9.03 -12.37
CA MET A 148 -3.19 8.36 -12.37
C MET A 148 -2.91 7.63 -11.05
N ASP A 149 -3.14 8.30 -9.92
CA ASP A 149 -2.99 7.71 -8.57
C ASP A 149 -3.84 6.45 -8.40
N THR A 150 -5.07 6.45 -8.93
CA THR A 150 -5.94 5.27 -8.88
C THR A 150 -5.40 4.14 -9.76
N LEU A 151 -4.87 4.44 -10.95
CA LEU A 151 -4.24 3.43 -11.81
C LEU A 151 -3.00 2.83 -11.16
N GLU A 152 -2.16 3.65 -10.52
CA GLU A 152 -1.02 3.19 -9.75
C GLU A 152 -1.43 2.21 -8.64
N HIS A 153 -2.47 2.57 -7.88
CA HIS A 153 -2.98 1.69 -6.83
C HIS A 153 -3.61 0.41 -7.37
N MET A 154 -4.27 0.44 -8.54
CA MET A 154 -4.76 -0.77 -9.19
C MET A 154 -3.62 -1.68 -9.63
N VAL A 155 -2.53 -1.13 -10.19
CA VAL A 155 -1.32 -1.89 -10.56
C VAL A 155 -0.65 -2.48 -9.32
N ASP A 156 -0.45 -1.68 -8.27
CA ASP A 156 0.13 -2.14 -7.00
C ASP A 156 -0.74 -3.27 -6.39
N ARG A 157 -2.07 -3.13 -6.43
CA ARG A 157 -2.99 -4.15 -5.92
C ARG A 157 -2.95 -5.45 -6.71
N LEU A 158 -2.91 -5.38 -8.04
CA LEU A 158 -2.76 -6.56 -8.91
C LEU A 158 -1.43 -7.26 -8.62
N ASP A 159 -0.35 -6.50 -8.50
CA ASP A 159 0.97 -7.05 -8.20
C ASP A 159 1.04 -7.69 -6.79
N ASP A 160 0.36 -7.10 -5.80
CA ASP A 160 0.19 -7.71 -4.47
C ASP A 160 -0.59 -9.03 -4.57
N ARG A 161 -1.71 -9.08 -5.30
CA ARG A 161 -2.45 -10.34 -5.54
C ARG A 161 -1.59 -11.39 -6.23
N HIS A 162 -0.74 -10.98 -7.17
CA HIS A 162 0.20 -11.87 -7.83
C HIS A 162 1.23 -12.42 -6.83
N ALA A 163 1.76 -11.57 -5.94
CA ALA A 163 2.66 -12.01 -4.88
C ALA A 163 2.01 -13.01 -3.91
N ILE A 164 0.77 -12.77 -3.51
CA ILE A 164 -0.05 -13.67 -2.69
C ILE A 164 -0.21 -15.02 -3.40
N ALA A 165 -0.66 -15.00 -4.66
CA ALA A 165 -0.86 -16.21 -5.46
C ALA A 165 0.44 -17.00 -5.70
N SER A 166 1.58 -16.30 -5.76
CA SER A 166 2.91 -16.91 -5.87
C SER A 166 3.45 -17.48 -4.55
N GLY A 167 2.82 -17.17 -3.41
CA GLY A 167 3.25 -17.58 -2.08
C GLY A 167 4.43 -16.77 -1.52
N LYS A 168 4.74 -15.60 -2.08
CA LYS A 168 5.88 -14.74 -1.66
C LYS A 168 5.52 -13.74 -0.54
N GLU A 169 4.26 -13.65 -0.13
CA GLU A 169 3.79 -12.65 0.84
C GLU A 169 4.37 -12.90 2.25
N HIS A 170 4.39 -14.16 2.71
CA HIS A 170 4.70 -14.48 4.11
C HIS A 170 5.73 -15.62 4.25
N VAL A 171 6.93 -15.26 4.69
CA VAL A 171 7.95 -16.19 5.19
C VAL A 171 7.75 -16.26 6.71
N THR A 172 6.88 -17.15 7.18
CA THR A 172 6.76 -17.40 8.63
C THR A 172 7.86 -18.33 9.08
N VAL A 173 8.31 -18.16 10.34
CA VAL A 173 9.36 -18.99 10.95
C VAL A 173 8.92 -20.46 11.05
N ASP A 174 7.60 -20.70 11.02
CA ASP A 174 6.97 -22.02 10.99
C ASP A 174 6.88 -22.56 9.55
N PHE A 175 8.02 -22.78 8.91
CA PHE A 175 8.14 -23.43 7.59
C PHE A 175 7.65 -24.88 7.54
N GLN A 176 7.20 -25.42 8.68
CA GLN A 176 6.67 -26.77 8.77
C GLN A 176 5.17 -26.77 8.39
N ARG A 177 4.90 -27.01 7.09
CA ARG A 177 3.69 -27.65 6.52
C ARG A 177 2.62 -26.86 5.80
N THR A 178 2.61 -25.53 5.74
CA THR A 178 1.80 -24.88 4.70
C THR A 178 2.63 -24.80 3.43
N LYS A 179 2.60 -25.88 2.62
CA LYS A 179 2.86 -25.74 1.19
C LYS A 179 1.83 -24.73 0.69
N LEU A 180 2.16 -23.45 0.70
CA LEU A 180 1.37 -22.41 0.02
C LEU A 180 1.26 -22.90 -1.42
N GLN A 181 0.08 -23.44 -1.76
CA GLN A 181 -0.17 -23.95 -3.10
C GLN A 181 -0.13 -22.73 -4.01
N ARG A 182 0.96 -22.64 -4.76
CA ARG A 182 1.11 -21.64 -5.82
C ARG A 182 -0.08 -21.76 -6.75
N ASN A 183 -0.92 -20.72 -6.78
CA ASN A 183 -2.11 -20.71 -7.61
C ASN A 183 -1.75 -20.15 -9.00
N GLN A 184 -1.25 -21.04 -9.88
CA GLN A 184 -0.81 -20.63 -11.21
C GLN A 184 -1.95 -20.08 -12.07
N ALA A 185 -3.20 -20.55 -11.87
CA ALA A 185 -4.36 -20.04 -12.60
C ALA A 185 -4.65 -18.57 -12.23
N GLU A 186 -4.62 -18.24 -10.93
CA GLU A 186 -4.80 -16.87 -10.46
C GLU A 186 -3.66 -15.96 -10.92
N MET A 187 -2.41 -16.43 -10.90
CA MET A 187 -1.27 -15.65 -11.43
C MET A 187 -1.46 -15.30 -12.91
N ASN A 188 -1.80 -16.28 -13.75
CA ASN A 188 -2.01 -16.05 -15.18
C ASN A 188 -3.18 -15.08 -15.43
N LYS A 189 -4.25 -15.19 -14.62
CA LYS A 189 -5.39 -14.25 -14.67
C LYS A 189 -4.94 -12.83 -14.35
N ILE A 190 -4.14 -12.65 -13.31
CA ILE A 190 -3.63 -11.34 -12.89
C ILE A 190 -2.68 -10.75 -13.91
N ASP A 191 -1.75 -11.55 -14.47
CA ASP A 191 -0.85 -11.08 -15.52
C ASP A 191 -1.63 -10.65 -16.78
N ALA A 192 -2.67 -11.39 -17.16
CA ALA A 192 -3.55 -10.99 -18.26
C ALA A 192 -4.31 -9.69 -17.96
N GLN A 193 -4.78 -9.48 -16.71
CA GLN A 193 -5.42 -8.23 -16.29
C GLN A 193 -4.44 -7.04 -16.29
N LEU A 194 -3.20 -7.25 -15.83
CA LEU A 194 -2.14 -6.24 -15.87
C LEU A 194 -1.80 -5.86 -17.31
N GLU A 195 -1.64 -6.84 -18.19
CA GLU A 195 -1.36 -6.60 -19.60
C GLU A 195 -2.51 -5.83 -20.26
N LEU A 196 -3.76 -6.24 -20.04
CA LEU A 196 -4.94 -5.56 -20.55
C LEU A 196 -5.01 -4.10 -20.08
N LEU A 197 -4.75 -3.85 -18.79
CA LEU A 197 -4.72 -2.49 -18.23
C LEU A 197 -3.63 -1.66 -18.91
N LEU A 198 -2.42 -2.19 -19.05
CA LEU A 198 -1.30 -1.47 -19.67
C LEU A 198 -1.53 -1.20 -21.16
N GLN A 199 -2.16 -2.12 -21.89
CA GLN A 199 -2.54 -1.92 -23.30
C GLN A 199 -3.62 -0.83 -23.42
N ALA A 200 -4.65 -0.86 -22.57
CA ALA A 200 -5.70 0.15 -22.58
C ALA A 200 -5.16 1.56 -22.26
N VAL A 201 -4.28 1.69 -21.26
CA VAL A 201 -3.63 2.97 -20.94
C VAL A 201 -2.71 3.43 -22.08
N GLN A 202 -2.05 2.50 -22.78
CA GLN A 202 -1.24 2.84 -23.95
C GLN A 202 -2.08 3.43 -25.09
N VAL A 203 -3.26 2.85 -25.38
CA VAL A 203 -4.19 3.40 -26.37
C VAL A 203 -4.63 4.82 -25.98
N LEU A 204 -4.93 5.07 -24.70
CA LEU A 204 -5.26 6.40 -24.19
C LEU A 204 -4.09 7.39 -24.34
N ASP A 205 -2.86 6.97 -24.04
CA ASP A 205 -1.65 7.78 -24.27
C ASP A 205 -1.50 8.14 -25.76
N ASP A 206 -1.74 7.18 -26.65
CA ASP A 206 -1.68 7.37 -28.10
C ASP A 206 -2.78 8.32 -28.60
N GLU A 207 -4.02 8.17 -28.16
CA GLU A 207 -5.13 9.08 -28.46
C GLU A 207 -4.83 10.51 -27.98
N PHE A 208 -4.28 10.64 -26.78
CA PHE A 208 -3.89 11.93 -26.20
C PHE A 208 -2.82 12.61 -27.07
N ARG A 209 -1.77 11.87 -27.45
CA ARG A 209 -0.72 12.37 -28.35
C ARG A 209 -1.27 12.77 -29.71
N GLN A 210 -2.17 11.98 -30.30
CA GLN A 210 -2.80 12.29 -31.59
C GLN A 210 -3.65 13.56 -31.51
N LYS A 211 -4.50 13.72 -30.48
CA LYS A 211 -5.29 14.93 -30.25
C LYS A 211 -4.39 16.17 -30.10
N HIS A 212 -3.28 16.03 -29.38
CA HIS A 212 -2.29 17.10 -29.25
C HIS A 212 -1.56 17.43 -30.56
N ALA A 213 -1.26 16.43 -31.39
CA ALA A 213 -0.64 16.64 -32.70
C ALA A 213 -1.58 17.32 -33.69
N GLN A 214 -2.84 16.87 -33.78
CA GLN A 214 -3.87 17.45 -34.66
C GLN A 214 -4.15 18.92 -34.32
N LYS A 215 -4.18 19.28 -33.03
CA LYS A 215 -4.33 20.67 -32.58
C LYS A 215 -3.16 21.56 -32.99
N LYS A 216 -1.93 21.02 -33.07
CA LYS A 216 -0.75 21.77 -33.56
C LYS A 216 -0.80 22.01 -35.07
N THR A 217 -1.28 21.04 -35.84
CA THR A 217 -1.33 21.13 -37.31
C THR A 217 -2.53 21.92 -37.83
N GLY A 218 -3.66 21.91 -37.13
CA GLY A 218 -4.88 22.64 -37.50
C GLY A 218 -4.83 24.17 -37.30
N GLY A 219 -3.73 24.72 -36.77
CA GLY A 219 -3.58 26.16 -36.47
C GLY A 219 -2.92 27.00 -37.56
N VAL A 220 -2.68 26.47 -38.77
CA VAL A 220 -1.95 27.21 -39.82
C VAL A 220 -2.66 27.12 -41.16
N ALA A 221 -3.62 28.03 -41.38
CA ALA A 221 -3.84 28.72 -42.65
C ALA A 221 -4.69 29.98 -42.41
N GLY A 222 -4.07 31.06 -41.92
CA GLY A 222 -4.62 32.42 -42.03
C GLY A 222 -5.26 33.01 -40.78
N ASP A 223 -4.45 33.40 -39.79
CA ASP A 223 -4.46 34.75 -39.20
C ASP A 223 -3.50 34.80 -38.00
N SER A 224 -2.46 35.62 -38.13
CA SER A 224 -1.25 35.64 -37.31
C SER A 224 -1.38 36.40 -35.98
N THR A 225 -2.58 36.77 -35.55
CA THR A 225 -2.78 37.75 -34.45
C THR A 225 -3.50 37.21 -33.22
N GLY A 226 -3.67 35.90 -33.10
CA GLY A 226 -4.42 35.31 -31.99
C GLY A 226 -3.84 34.00 -31.46
N SER A 227 -2.51 33.90 -31.30
CA SER A 227 -1.88 32.80 -30.55
C SER A 227 -2.13 32.97 -29.05
N LEU A 228 -3.41 33.01 -28.66
CA LEU A 228 -3.83 33.08 -27.28
C LEU A 228 -3.75 31.66 -26.71
N LEU A 229 -2.58 31.32 -26.19
CA LEU A 229 -2.38 30.49 -25.00
C LEU A 229 -3.50 29.46 -24.75
N TYR A 230 -3.65 28.48 -25.64
CA TYR A 230 -4.45 27.31 -25.31
C TYR A 230 -3.63 26.41 -24.39
N SER A 231 -3.58 26.83 -23.12
CA SER A 231 -3.24 25.95 -22.03
C SER A 231 -4.26 24.81 -22.06
N VAL A 232 -3.85 23.62 -22.45
CA VAL A 232 -4.51 22.41 -21.95
C VAL A 232 -4.66 22.65 -20.46
N SER A 233 -5.91 22.60 -19.98
CA SER A 233 -6.21 22.78 -18.57
C SER A 233 -5.16 22.01 -17.79
N SER A 234 -4.42 22.66 -16.90
CA SER A 234 -3.36 21.99 -16.14
C SER A 234 -3.88 20.69 -15.49
N ALA A 235 -5.19 20.61 -15.22
CA ALA A 235 -5.85 19.41 -14.78
C ALA A 235 -5.77 18.24 -15.79
N GLU A 236 -6.00 18.46 -17.08
CA GLU A 236 -5.90 17.41 -18.11
C GLU A 236 -4.45 16.98 -18.38
N ALA A 237 -3.51 17.92 -18.38
CA ALA A 237 -2.09 17.62 -18.55
C ALA A 237 -1.54 16.79 -17.39
N ASN A 238 -2.01 17.05 -16.16
CA ASN A 238 -1.62 16.32 -14.97
C ASN A 238 -2.31 14.96 -14.83
N HIS A 239 -3.47 14.75 -15.47
CA HIS A 239 -4.28 13.54 -15.27
C HIS A 239 -3.68 12.28 -15.92
N TRP A 240 -2.93 12.42 -17.02
CA TRP A 240 -2.34 11.29 -17.78
C TRP A 240 -0.84 11.42 -18.04
N GLY A 241 -0.15 12.30 -17.30
CA GLY A 241 1.31 12.45 -17.39
C GLY A 241 1.82 12.85 -18.79
N GLY A 242 1.03 13.61 -19.55
CA GLY A 242 1.42 14.05 -20.90
C GLY A 242 1.49 12.94 -21.97
N GLY A 243 0.76 11.84 -21.78
CA GLY A 243 0.75 10.71 -22.72
C GLY A 243 1.93 9.76 -22.52
N GLN A 244 2.37 9.57 -21.27
CA GLN A 244 3.41 8.62 -20.86
C GLN A 244 2.97 7.74 -19.68
N ALA A 245 1.67 7.70 -19.39
CA ALA A 245 1.13 6.96 -18.24
C ALA A 245 1.45 5.46 -18.32
N ALA A 246 1.30 4.84 -19.50
CA ALA A 246 1.57 3.42 -19.68
C ALA A 246 3.05 3.08 -19.43
N LYS A 247 3.97 3.94 -19.89
CA LYS A 247 5.41 3.78 -19.66
C LYS A 247 5.74 3.89 -18.18
N TYR A 248 5.18 4.89 -17.50
CA TYR A 248 5.36 5.07 -16.06
C TYR A 248 4.85 3.85 -15.27
N LEU A 249 3.63 3.37 -15.56
CA LEU A 249 3.04 2.23 -14.85
C LEU A 249 3.87 0.95 -15.06
N LYS A 250 4.41 0.72 -16.27
CA LYS A 250 5.33 -0.39 -16.55
C LYS A 250 6.60 -0.30 -15.71
N GLN A 251 7.21 0.90 -15.63
CA GLN A 251 8.41 1.11 -14.83
C GLN A 251 8.13 0.87 -13.34
N ARG A 252 7.03 1.43 -12.81
CA ARG A 252 6.61 1.24 -11.42
C ARG A 252 6.42 -0.25 -11.08
N LEU A 253 5.73 -0.99 -11.95
CA LEU A 253 5.51 -2.43 -11.77
C LEU A 253 6.84 -3.20 -11.72
N GLN A 254 7.79 -2.86 -12.60
CA GLN A 254 9.12 -3.48 -12.60
C GLN A 254 9.89 -3.18 -11.32
N GLU A 255 9.91 -1.92 -10.88
CA GLU A 255 10.57 -1.50 -9.64
C GLU A 255 9.97 -2.22 -8.42
N LYS A 256 8.64 -2.29 -8.34
CA LYS A 256 7.94 -3.02 -7.27
C LYS A 256 8.26 -4.50 -7.24
N ARG A 257 8.28 -5.17 -8.39
CA ARG A 257 8.64 -6.59 -8.49
C ARG A 257 10.09 -6.83 -8.03
N ARG A 258 11.02 -5.95 -8.41
CA ARG A 258 12.42 -5.98 -7.95
C ARG A 258 12.53 -5.79 -6.43
N GLU A 259 11.90 -4.74 -5.89
CA GLU A 259 11.89 -4.47 -4.44
C GLU A 259 11.36 -5.69 -3.65
N ARG A 260 10.28 -6.30 -4.13
CA ARG A 260 9.68 -7.47 -3.45
C ARG A 260 10.60 -8.69 -3.52
N GLU A 261 11.29 -8.89 -4.64
CA GLU A 261 12.27 -9.98 -4.79
C GLU A 261 13.47 -9.78 -3.85
N GLU A 262 14.02 -8.58 -3.78
CA GLU A 262 15.09 -8.22 -2.84
C GLU A 262 14.65 -8.45 -1.38
N GLN A 263 13.45 -7.99 -1.00
CA GLN A 263 12.89 -8.23 0.32
C GLN A 263 12.64 -9.71 0.61
N PHE A 264 12.27 -10.50 -0.39
CA PHE A 264 12.08 -11.94 -0.24
C PHE A 264 13.42 -12.64 -0.01
N LEU A 265 14.44 -12.34 -0.81
CA LEU A 265 15.79 -12.88 -0.67
C LEU A 265 16.40 -12.51 0.69
N LYS A 266 16.26 -11.25 1.11
CA LYS A 266 16.73 -10.80 2.43
C LYS A 266 16.06 -11.58 3.57
N ARG A 267 14.73 -11.72 3.54
CA ARG A 267 13.98 -12.51 4.55
C ARG A 267 14.39 -13.98 4.55
N GLN A 268 14.67 -14.54 3.38
CA GLN A 268 15.15 -15.91 3.24
C GLN A 268 16.55 -16.08 3.84
N GLU A 269 17.45 -15.13 3.63
CA GLU A 269 18.80 -15.11 4.21
C GLU A 269 18.75 -14.98 5.74
N GLU A 270 18.02 -13.99 6.27
CA GLU A 270 17.82 -13.79 7.71
C GLU A 270 17.27 -15.06 8.38
N PHE A 271 16.35 -15.75 7.70
CA PHE A 271 15.79 -17.01 8.18
C PHE A 271 16.84 -18.13 8.25
N TYR A 272 17.66 -18.30 7.21
CA TYR A 272 18.74 -19.29 7.24
C TYR A 272 19.78 -18.96 8.31
N GLU A 273 20.11 -17.67 8.50
CA GLU A 273 21.00 -17.24 9.58
C GLU A 273 20.43 -17.59 10.95
N ALA A 274 19.14 -17.27 11.21
CA ALA A 274 18.48 -17.61 12.46
C ALA A 274 18.46 -19.14 12.72
N GLN A 275 18.23 -19.96 11.69
CA GLN A 275 18.33 -21.42 11.82
C GLN A 275 19.74 -21.90 12.17
N ARG A 276 20.76 -21.25 11.62
CA ARG A 276 22.17 -21.63 11.82
C ARG A 276 22.63 -21.27 13.22
N VAL A 277 22.24 -20.09 13.72
CA VAL A 277 22.42 -19.70 15.12
C VAL A 277 21.74 -20.71 16.05
N LYS A 278 20.49 -21.09 15.77
CA LYS A 278 19.76 -22.10 16.56
C LYS A 278 20.45 -23.48 16.56
N LYS A 279 21.19 -23.83 15.49
CA LYS A 279 21.93 -25.10 15.35
C LYS A 279 23.39 -25.01 15.78
N ASN A 280 23.86 -23.86 16.29
CA ASN A 280 25.28 -23.59 16.59
C ASN A 280 26.23 -23.87 15.40
N GLN A 281 25.78 -23.64 14.16
CA GLN A 281 26.61 -23.81 12.96
C GLN A 281 27.40 -22.52 12.66
N PRO A 282 28.72 -22.59 12.40
CA PRO A 282 29.56 -21.41 12.10
C PRO A 282 29.16 -20.78 10.75
N PRO A 283 29.21 -19.41 10.60
CA PRO A 283 28.90 -18.65 9.37
C PRO A 283 29.54 -19.27 8.11
N PRO A 284 28.88 -19.28 6.92
CA PRO A 284 29.59 -19.68 5.72
C PRO A 284 30.76 -18.70 5.52
N PRO A 285 31.89 -19.16 4.96
CA PRO A 285 32.93 -18.24 4.55
C PRO A 285 32.32 -17.19 3.62
N LYS A 286 32.52 -15.91 3.92
CA LYS A 286 32.07 -14.82 3.06
C LYS A 286 32.79 -14.98 1.72
N VAL A 287 32.04 -15.33 0.69
CA VAL A 287 32.56 -15.42 -0.68
C VAL A 287 32.77 -13.98 -1.16
N GLY A 288 33.94 -13.40 -0.89
CA GLY A 288 34.20 -12.01 -1.31
C GLY A 288 35.49 -11.33 -0.87
N ASP A 289 36.20 -11.80 0.16
CA ASP A 289 37.38 -11.07 0.66
C ASP A 289 38.73 -11.59 0.11
N ASP A 290 38.73 -12.59 -0.78
CA ASP A 290 39.92 -13.03 -1.51
C ASP A 290 40.13 -12.19 -2.79
N HIS A 291 40.25 -10.86 -2.64
CA HIS A 291 41.07 -10.08 -3.57
C HIS A 291 42.54 -10.26 -3.20
N GLY A 292 42.99 -11.51 -3.34
CA GLY A 292 44.41 -11.83 -3.36
C GLY A 292 45.04 -11.09 -4.53
N PHE A 293 45.77 -10.02 -4.20
CA PHE A 293 46.74 -9.37 -5.06
C PHE A 293 47.62 -10.42 -5.75
N LEU A 294 47.32 -10.72 -7.01
CA LEU A 294 48.29 -11.35 -7.91
C LEU A 294 49.36 -10.29 -8.20
N LYS A 295 50.54 -10.48 -7.61
CA LYS A 295 51.78 -9.78 -7.98
C LYS A 295 52.43 -10.47 -9.18
#